data_AF-A0A085WWL0-F1
#
_entry.id   AF-A0A085WWL0-F1
#
_cell.length_a   1.000
_cell.length_b   1.000
_cell.length_c   1.000
_cell.angle_alpha   90.00
_cell.angle_beta   90.00
_cell.angle_gamma   90.00
#
_symmetry.space_group_name_H-M   'P 1'
#
loop_
_entity.id
_entity.type
_entity.pdbx_description
1 polymer ?
#
loop_
_entity_poly.entity_id
_entity_poly.type
_entity_poly.pdbx_seq_one_letter_code
_entity_poly.pdbx_strand_id
1 'polypeptide(L)'
;MPRAIEQTSAVIEGVVSRIEYEYTEEEGPWTVVTLSNTQTHLGKAPSEVKIRQFGGPLPNGHRLVVAELTELFHGERYLMFLRNTAWNLSPIVSQYALRVEIVGGREFLVNDEGQAIIGLGESGLEFSSPLFPRPDVSGISPSQETATRPVAAALALDRAQLIGLLKAEVSTRGARVGGEFFDCPAGEFQWRRVATMPHGANTSPATPAGPVRSSPERDISRPSPHR
;
A
#
# COMPACT_ATOMS: atom_id res chain seq x y z
N MET A 1 -1.02 1.52 -18.99
CA MET A 1 -0.92 0.50 -17.93
C MET A 1 -1.93 -0.59 -18.23
N PRO A 2 -1.60 -1.90 -18.12
CA PRO A 2 -2.59 -2.96 -18.21
C PRO A 2 -3.71 -2.68 -17.20
N ARG A 3 -4.96 -2.95 -17.57
CA ARG A 3 -6.10 -2.68 -16.69
C ARG A 3 -5.98 -3.55 -15.45
N ALA A 4 -6.28 -3.03 -14.26
CA ALA A 4 -6.09 -3.77 -13.01
C ALA A 4 -6.80 -5.14 -12.98
N ILE A 5 -7.93 -5.29 -13.69
CA ILE A 5 -8.61 -6.58 -13.89
C ILE A 5 -7.74 -7.60 -14.64
N GLU A 6 -6.93 -7.17 -15.62
CA GLU A 6 -6.04 -8.05 -16.39
C GLU A 6 -4.89 -8.60 -15.54
N GLN A 7 -4.54 -7.90 -14.46
CA GLN A 7 -3.56 -8.33 -13.47
C GLN A 7 -4.20 -9.15 -12.34
N THR A 8 -5.53 -9.23 -12.30
CA THR A 8 -6.29 -9.87 -11.23
C THR A 8 -6.54 -11.34 -11.54
N SER A 9 -6.23 -12.18 -10.58
CA SER A 9 -6.34 -13.64 -10.64
C SER A 9 -7.36 -14.20 -9.67
N ALA A 10 -7.69 -13.44 -8.62
CA ALA A 10 -8.87 -13.66 -7.82
C ALA A 10 -9.37 -12.34 -7.24
N VAL A 11 -10.69 -12.19 -7.13
CA VAL A 11 -11.31 -11.18 -6.27
C VAL A 11 -11.91 -11.93 -5.10
N ILE A 12 -11.39 -11.67 -3.90
CA ILE A 12 -11.82 -12.32 -2.67
C ILE A 12 -12.38 -11.31 -1.69
N GLU A 13 -13.23 -11.79 -0.80
CA GLU A 13 -13.63 -11.09 0.41
C GLU A 13 -13.19 -11.91 1.61
N GLY A 14 -12.78 -11.27 2.70
CA GLY A 14 -12.42 -11.97 3.93
C GLY A 14 -12.21 -11.03 5.11
N VAL A 15 -12.10 -11.61 6.30
CA VAL A 15 -11.80 -10.87 7.54
C VAL A 15 -10.35 -11.13 7.95
N VAL A 16 -9.60 -10.06 8.22
CA VAL A 16 -8.24 -10.18 8.72
C VAL A 16 -8.28 -10.78 10.12
N SER A 17 -7.81 -12.01 10.25
CA SER A 17 -7.84 -12.79 11.49
C SER A 17 -6.49 -12.83 12.20
N ARG A 18 -5.41 -12.54 11.47
CA ARG A 18 -4.05 -12.58 12.02
C ARG A 18 -3.13 -11.67 11.24
N ILE A 19 -2.21 -11.02 11.94
CA ILE A 19 -1.08 -10.29 11.37
C ILE A 19 0.16 -10.79 12.11
N GLU A 20 1.10 -11.35 11.37
CA GLU A 20 2.38 -11.88 11.86
C GLU A 20 3.52 -11.11 11.18
N TYR A 21 4.66 -11.04 11.87
CA TYR A 21 5.85 -10.38 11.36
C TYR A 21 6.99 -11.39 11.28
N GLU A 22 7.59 -11.48 10.10
CA GLU A 22 8.75 -12.31 9.82
C GLU A 22 9.95 -11.41 9.56
N TYR A 23 11.14 -11.86 9.97
CA TYR A 23 12.38 -11.18 9.62
C TYR A 23 13.50 -12.21 9.48
N THR A 24 14.25 -12.10 8.37
CA THR A 24 15.58 -12.68 8.25
C THR A 24 16.55 -11.62 7.72
N GLU A 25 17.84 -11.79 7.97
CA GLU A 25 18.86 -10.88 7.41
C GLU A 25 18.90 -10.94 5.87
N GLU A 26 18.48 -12.05 5.28
CA GLU A 26 18.52 -12.33 3.84
C GLU A 26 17.30 -11.76 3.10
N GLU A 27 16.10 -11.96 3.64
CA GLU A 27 14.84 -11.57 3.00
C GLU A 27 14.30 -10.22 3.52
N GLY A 28 14.79 -9.73 4.66
CA GLY A 28 14.31 -8.51 5.31
C GLY A 28 13.00 -8.71 6.09
N PRO A 29 12.31 -7.62 6.47
CA PRO A 29 11.07 -7.68 7.22
C PRO A 29 9.88 -7.97 6.29
N TRP A 30 9.00 -8.87 6.72
CA TRP A 30 7.77 -9.22 6.05
C TRP A 30 6.60 -9.19 7.02
N THR A 31 5.46 -8.71 6.53
CA THR A 31 4.18 -8.74 7.24
C THR A 31 3.30 -9.79 6.57
N VAL A 32 2.87 -10.79 7.33
CA VAL A 32 2.01 -11.88 6.86
C VAL A 32 0.62 -11.69 7.44
N VAL A 33 -0.36 -11.47 6.56
CA VAL A 33 -1.75 -11.22 6.93
C VAL A 33 -2.60 -12.42 6.56
N THR A 34 -3.30 -13.01 7.53
CA THR A 34 -4.20 -14.15 7.30
C THR A 34 -5.65 -13.69 7.24
N LEU A 35 -6.30 -13.93 6.10
CA LEU A 35 -7.73 -13.74 5.94
C LEU A 35 -8.48 -15.04 6.23
N SER A 36 -9.48 -14.94 7.10
CA SER A 36 -10.43 -16.00 7.43
C SER A 36 -11.79 -15.71 6.81
N ASN A 37 -12.67 -16.73 6.79
CA ASN A 37 -14.02 -16.66 6.22
C ASN A 37 -14.00 -16.13 4.78
N THR A 38 -13.05 -16.61 3.97
CA THR A 38 -12.87 -16.04 2.64
C THR A 38 -13.97 -16.51 1.69
N GLN A 39 -14.48 -15.57 0.90
CA GLN A 39 -15.39 -15.83 -0.20
C GLN A 39 -14.75 -15.37 -1.50
N THR A 40 -14.68 -16.26 -2.49
CA THR A 40 -14.20 -15.88 -3.82
C THR A 40 -15.37 -15.37 -4.66
N HIS A 41 -15.25 -14.15 -5.18
CA HIS A 41 -16.25 -13.51 -6.05
C HIS A 41 -15.93 -13.68 -7.55
N LEU A 42 -14.63 -13.70 -7.88
CA LEU A 42 -14.09 -13.97 -9.21
C LEU A 42 -12.81 -14.79 -9.09
N GLY A 43 -12.58 -15.69 -10.05
CA GLY A 43 -11.39 -16.56 -10.05
C GLY A 43 -11.51 -17.73 -9.07
N LYS A 44 -10.38 -18.14 -8.51
CA LYS A 44 -10.28 -19.21 -7.50
C LYS A 44 -9.28 -18.81 -6.43
N ALA A 45 -9.65 -18.97 -5.16
CA ALA A 45 -8.76 -18.83 -4.02
C ALA A 45 -9.13 -19.85 -2.93
N PRO A 46 -8.19 -20.23 -2.05
CA PRO A 46 -8.48 -21.06 -0.88
C PRO A 46 -9.40 -20.35 0.12
N SER A 47 -10.00 -21.13 1.02
CA SER A 47 -10.92 -20.65 2.09
C SER A 47 -10.22 -19.87 3.22
N GLU A 48 -8.91 -19.97 3.28
CA GLU A 48 -8.01 -19.16 4.10
C GLU A 48 -6.92 -18.65 3.15
N VAL A 49 -6.63 -17.35 3.18
CA VAL A 49 -5.66 -16.71 2.27
C VAL A 49 -4.61 -15.99 3.10
N LYS A 50 -3.33 -16.26 2.82
CA LYS A 50 -2.19 -15.61 3.47
C LYS A 50 -1.53 -14.61 2.54
N ILE A 51 -1.63 -13.34 2.86
CA ILE A 51 -1.03 -12.24 2.12
C ILE A 51 0.30 -11.88 2.77
N ARG A 52 1.42 -12.18 2.09
CA ARG A 52 2.75 -11.78 2.53
C ARG A 52 3.18 -10.49 1.82
N GLN A 53 3.40 -9.43 2.59
CA GLN A 53 3.76 -8.09 2.12
C GLN A 53 5.11 -7.66 2.68
N PHE A 54 5.93 -7.03 1.86
CA PHE A 54 7.24 -6.54 2.30
C PHE A 54 7.10 -5.34 3.24
N GLY A 55 7.90 -5.30 4.30
CA GLY A 55 7.79 -4.31 5.36
C GLY A 55 7.33 -4.92 6.68
N GLY A 56 7.45 -4.14 7.75
CA GLY A 56 7.25 -4.63 9.11
C GLY A 56 8.35 -4.18 10.08
N PRO A 57 8.32 -4.67 11.32
CA PRO A 57 9.31 -4.34 12.34
C PRO A 57 10.69 -4.91 11.99
N LEU A 58 11.73 -4.16 12.32
CA LEU A 58 13.14 -4.55 12.23
C LEU A 58 13.69 -4.86 13.62
N PRO A 59 14.75 -5.69 13.75
CA PRO A 59 15.34 -6.05 15.04
C PRO A 59 15.89 -4.86 15.85
N ASN A 60 16.20 -3.75 15.19
CA ASN A 60 16.68 -2.52 15.82
C ASN A 60 15.54 -1.64 16.38
N GLY A 61 14.31 -2.12 16.40
CA GLY A 61 13.13 -1.39 16.89
C GLY A 61 12.55 -0.37 15.90
N HIS A 62 13.18 -0.20 14.74
CA HIS A 62 12.59 0.59 13.65
C HIS A 62 11.54 -0.24 12.89
N ARG A 63 10.71 0.41 12.07
CA ARG A 63 9.73 -0.24 11.18
C ARG A 63 10.02 0.16 9.75
N LEU A 64 10.09 -0.82 8.85
CA LEU A 64 10.11 -0.57 7.42
C LEU A 64 8.66 -0.41 6.93
N VAL A 65 8.36 0.75 6.35
CA VAL A 65 7.05 1.03 5.74
C VAL A 65 7.28 1.26 4.25
N VAL A 66 6.56 0.52 3.42
CA VAL A 66 6.57 0.67 1.97
C VAL A 66 5.31 1.41 1.57
N ALA A 67 5.44 2.68 1.19
CA ALA A 67 4.31 3.59 1.01
C ALA A 67 3.28 3.14 -0.03
N GLU A 68 3.68 2.26 -0.96
CA GLU A 68 2.85 1.77 -2.06
C GLU A 68 2.06 0.50 -1.70
N LEU A 69 2.27 -0.07 -0.51
CA LEU A 69 1.60 -1.29 -0.06
C LEU A 69 0.43 -0.95 0.85
N THR A 70 -0.73 -1.55 0.56
CA THR A 70 -1.92 -1.39 1.39
C THR A 70 -1.73 -1.96 2.77
N GLU A 71 -1.99 -1.16 3.79
CA GLU A 71 -2.04 -1.60 5.18
C GLU A 71 -3.36 -2.32 5.49
N LEU A 72 -3.25 -3.44 6.20
CA LEU A 72 -4.37 -4.30 6.59
C LEU A 72 -4.50 -4.32 8.11
N PHE A 73 -5.73 -4.17 8.62
CA PHE A 73 -5.99 -4.07 10.05
C PHE A 73 -6.71 -5.30 10.56
N HIS A 74 -6.31 -5.76 11.75
CA HIS A 74 -6.91 -6.94 12.38
C HIS A 74 -8.40 -6.71 12.70
N GLY A 75 -9.24 -7.71 12.39
CA GLY A 75 -10.68 -7.68 12.62
C GLY A 75 -11.47 -7.00 11.49
N GLU A 76 -10.80 -6.26 10.61
CA GLU A 76 -11.44 -5.57 9.50
C GLU A 76 -11.75 -6.52 8.34
N ARG A 77 -12.83 -6.20 7.63
CA ARG A 77 -13.26 -6.93 6.43
C ARG A 77 -12.80 -6.22 5.17
N TYR A 78 -12.29 -6.99 4.21
CA TYR A 78 -11.79 -6.45 2.96
C TYR A 78 -12.32 -7.21 1.76
N LEU A 79 -12.50 -6.48 0.66
CA LEU A 79 -12.59 -7.00 -0.70
C LEU A 79 -11.23 -6.75 -1.39
N MET A 80 -10.54 -7.79 -1.84
CA MET A 80 -9.18 -7.71 -2.35
C MET A 80 -9.06 -8.27 -3.77
N PHE A 81 -8.28 -7.59 -4.59
CA PHE A 81 -7.88 -8.03 -5.91
C PHE A 81 -6.46 -8.59 -5.81
N LEU A 82 -6.33 -9.89 -6.07
CA LEU A 82 -5.08 -10.63 -5.94
C LEU A 82 -4.47 -10.88 -7.31
N ARG A 83 -3.15 -10.77 -7.42
CA ARG A 83 -2.37 -11.08 -8.64
C ARG A 83 -1.74 -12.47 -8.59
N ASN A 84 -1.60 -13.09 -9.77
CA ASN A 84 -0.87 -14.35 -10.01
C ASN A 84 0.54 -14.08 -10.54
N THR A 85 1.37 -13.34 -9.78
CA THR A 85 2.79 -13.18 -10.15
C THR A 85 3.70 -13.22 -8.95
N ALA A 86 4.73 -14.07 -9.01
CA ALA A 86 5.66 -14.35 -7.92
C ALA A 86 6.77 -13.30 -7.73
N TRP A 87 6.86 -12.22 -8.52
CA TRP A 87 7.99 -11.27 -8.47
C TRP A 87 7.71 -9.99 -7.66
N ASN A 88 6.57 -9.91 -6.98
CA ASN A 88 6.11 -8.68 -6.36
C ASN A 88 6.27 -8.63 -4.85
N LEU A 89 6.34 -7.43 -4.27
CA LEU A 89 6.45 -7.23 -2.81
C LEU A 89 5.12 -7.41 -2.05
N SER A 90 4.05 -7.77 -2.75
CA SER A 90 2.71 -8.01 -2.20
C SER A 90 1.91 -8.81 -3.25
N PRO A 91 0.93 -9.65 -2.91
CA PRO A 91 0.05 -10.27 -3.90
C PRO A 91 -1.19 -9.40 -4.21
N ILE A 92 -1.29 -8.18 -3.68
CA ILE A 92 -2.40 -7.25 -3.91
C ILE A 92 -2.13 -6.38 -5.14
N VAL A 93 -3.16 -6.17 -5.96
CA VAL A 93 -3.11 -5.27 -7.12
C VAL A 93 -3.22 -3.83 -6.67
N SER A 94 -2.10 -3.09 -6.59
CA SER A 94 -2.09 -1.65 -6.26
C SER A 94 -2.96 -1.34 -5.02
N GLN A 95 -3.78 -0.29 -5.05
CA GLN A 95 -4.72 0.12 -4.00
C GLN A 95 -6.00 -0.74 -3.91
N TYR A 96 -6.05 -1.92 -4.53
CA TYR A 96 -7.30 -2.69 -4.67
C TYR A 96 -7.49 -3.71 -3.55
N ALA A 97 -7.11 -3.32 -2.34
CA ALA A 97 -7.59 -3.91 -1.10
C ALA A 97 -8.50 -2.91 -0.41
N LEU A 98 -9.80 -3.19 -0.50
CA LEU A 98 -10.87 -2.26 -0.18
C LEU A 98 -11.49 -2.68 1.14
N ARG A 99 -11.40 -1.83 2.16
CA ARG A 99 -12.06 -2.05 3.44
C ARG A 99 -13.58 -1.91 3.26
N VAL A 100 -14.33 -2.80 3.90
CA VAL A 100 -15.80 -2.76 3.93
C VAL A 100 -16.24 -1.95 5.13
N GLU A 101 -16.76 -0.76 4.88
CA GLU A 101 -17.28 0.15 5.91
C GLU A 101 -18.81 0.12 5.93
N ILE A 102 -19.42 0.16 7.12
CA ILE A 102 -20.87 0.24 7.26
C ILE A 102 -21.22 1.49 8.04
N VAL A 103 -21.92 2.42 7.38
CA VAL A 103 -22.33 3.70 7.99
C VAL A 103 -23.84 3.88 7.79
N GLY A 104 -24.58 4.02 8.88
CA GLY A 104 -26.03 4.21 8.84
C GLY A 104 -26.76 3.07 8.10
N GLY A 105 -26.25 1.84 8.18
CA GLY A 105 -26.79 0.66 7.50
C GLY A 105 -26.44 0.56 6.01
N ARG A 106 -25.67 1.49 5.46
CA ARG A 106 -25.16 1.42 4.08
C ARG A 106 -23.72 0.93 4.06
N GLU A 107 -23.44 0.01 3.15
CA GLU A 107 -22.10 -0.51 2.88
C GLU A 107 -21.32 0.41 1.93
N PHE A 108 -20.03 0.59 2.19
CA PHE A 108 -19.07 1.31 1.36
C PHE A 108 -17.81 0.47 1.18
N LEU A 109 -17.25 0.49 -0.02
CA LEU A 109 -15.93 -0.08 -0.31
C LEU A 109 -14.90 1.04 -0.38
N VAL A 110 -13.91 1.02 0.50
CA VAL A 110 -13.02 2.15 0.76
C VAL A 110 -11.56 1.75 0.57
N ASN A 111 -10.79 2.53 -0.18
CA ASN A 111 -9.34 2.31 -0.29
C ASN A 111 -8.58 2.83 0.95
N ASP A 112 -7.27 2.63 0.97
CA ASP A 112 -6.35 3.12 2.02
C ASP A 112 -6.33 4.65 2.16
N GLU A 113 -6.67 5.37 1.09
CA GLU A 113 -6.79 6.83 1.09
C GLU A 113 -8.12 7.35 1.67
N GLY A 114 -9.05 6.46 2.02
CA GLY A 114 -10.35 6.82 2.56
C GLY A 114 -11.40 7.19 1.49
N GLN A 115 -11.14 6.88 0.23
CA GLN A 115 -12.04 7.14 -0.89
C GLN A 115 -12.96 5.95 -1.13
N ALA A 116 -14.24 6.22 -1.39
CA ALA A 116 -15.21 5.18 -1.74
C ALA A 116 -15.17 4.89 -3.25
N ILE A 117 -15.44 3.65 -3.63
CA ILE A 117 -15.62 3.30 -5.04
C ILE A 117 -16.93 3.90 -5.55
N ILE A 118 -16.87 4.57 -6.69
CA ILE A 118 -18.02 5.16 -7.38
C ILE A 118 -18.28 4.55 -8.76
N GLY A 119 -17.34 3.76 -9.28
CA GLY A 119 -17.45 3.23 -10.64
C GLY A 119 -16.37 2.24 -11.03
N LEU A 120 -16.55 1.68 -12.22
CA LEU A 120 -15.54 0.92 -12.95
C LEU A 120 -15.39 1.55 -14.33
N GLY A 121 -14.30 2.29 -14.51
CA GLY A 121 -13.97 2.98 -15.75
C GLY A 121 -12.99 2.20 -16.62
N GLU A 122 -12.55 2.82 -17.72
CA GLU A 122 -11.60 2.21 -18.64
C GLU A 122 -10.23 1.94 -17.99
N SER A 123 -9.81 2.72 -17.00
CA SER A 123 -8.51 2.53 -16.34
C SER A 123 -8.56 1.61 -15.12
N GLY A 124 -9.76 1.18 -14.71
CA GLY A 124 -10.00 0.40 -13.50
C GLY A 124 -11.03 1.05 -12.58
N LEU A 125 -10.91 0.80 -11.28
CA LEU A 125 -11.81 1.33 -10.26
C LEU A 125 -11.71 2.86 -10.21
N GLU A 126 -12.88 3.50 -10.13
CA GLU A 126 -13.02 4.94 -9.96
C GLU A 126 -13.39 5.24 -8.51
N PHE A 127 -12.70 6.21 -7.92
CA PHE A 127 -12.81 6.56 -6.51
C PHE A 127 -13.36 7.98 -6.33
N SER A 128 -14.08 8.20 -5.23
CA SER A 128 -14.55 9.52 -4.83
C SER A 128 -13.42 10.41 -4.27
N SER A 129 -13.73 11.66 -3.95
CA SER A 129 -12.95 12.39 -2.94
C SER A 129 -12.95 11.61 -1.61
N PRO A 130 -11.92 11.74 -0.76
CA PRO A 130 -11.88 11.04 0.53
C PRO A 130 -13.12 11.32 1.37
N LEU A 131 -13.80 10.25 1.81
CA LEU A 131 -15.00 10.30 2.64
C LEU A 131 -14.73 9.82 4.07
N PHE A 132 -13.73 8.96 4.21
CA PHE A 132 -13.32 8.34 5.45
C PHE A 132 -11.92 8.85 5.82
N PRO A 133 -11.60 8.95 7.12
CA PRO A 133 -10.24 9.23 7.52
C PRO A 133 -9.32 8.10 7.05
N ARG A 134 -8.05 8.43 6.82
CA ARG A 134 -7.04 7.38 6.65
C ARG A 134 -6.87 6.67 7.99
N PRO A 135 -6.80 5.32 8.00
CA PRO A 135 -6.45 4.60 9.21
C PRO A 135 -5.09 5.08 9.71
N ASP A 136 -4.96 5.20 11.03
CA ASP A 136 -3.71 5.67 11.63
C ASP A 136 -2.67 4.54 11.65
N VAL A 137 -1.40 4.92 11.82
CA VAL A 137 -0.27 3.99 11.91
C VAL A 137 -0.37 3.07 13.14
N SER A 138 -1.24 3.40 14.11
CA SER A 138 -1.49 2.58 15.29
C SER A 138 -2.50 1.44 15.03
N GLY A 139 -3.08 1.40 13.83
CA GLY A 139 -3.99 0.35 13.40
C GLY A 139 -5.40 0.48 13.93
N ILE A 140 -5.74 1.65 14.48
CA ILE A 140 -7.11 1.94 14.90
C ILE A 140 -7.86 2.38 13.65
N SER A 141 -8.81 1.54 13.21
CA SER A 141 -9.72 1.89 12.13
C SER A 141 -10.45 3.20 12.50
N PRO A 142 -10.50 4.20 11.62
CA PRO A 142 -11.13 5.45 11.94
C PRO A 142 -12.60 5.22 12.25
N SER A 143 -13.03 5.62 13.45
CA SER A 143 -14.38 5.42 13.95
C SER A 143 -15.43 5.77 12.89
N GLN A 144 -16.39 4.85 12.70
CA GLN A 144 -17.53 4.89 11.76
C GLN A 144 -18.38 6.18 11.80
N GLU A 145 -18.15 7.04 12.79
CA GLU A 145 -18.89 8.28 13.05
C GLU A 145 -18.45 9.47 12.19
N THR A 146 -17.32 9.39 11.47
CA THR A 146 -16.75 10.54 10.74
C THR A 146 -17.03 10.53 9.24
N ALA A 147 -18.06 9.79 8.79
CA ALA A 147 -18.50 9.88 7.41
C ALA A 147 -19.13 11.25 7.18
N THR A 148 -18.36 12.16 6.58
CA THR A 148 -18.92 13.39 6.02
C THR A 148 -19.95 12.94 4.98
N ARG A 149 -21.15 13.54 4.93
CA ARG A 149 -22.19 13.22 3.94
C ARG A 149 -22.11 14.16 2.73
N PRO A 150 -21.21 13.97 1.75
CA PRO A 150 -21.35 14.62 0.45
C PRO A 150 -22.16 13.76 -0.51
N VAL A 151 -22.60 14.38 -1.60
CA VAL A 151 -23.26 13.75 -2.76
C VAL A 151 -22.48 12.52 -3.27
N ALA A 152 -21.16 12.47 -3.13
CA ALA A 152 -20.34 11.31 -3.50
C ALA A 152 -20.69 10.03 -2.72
N ALA A 153 -21.16 10.15 -1.48
CA ALA A 153 -21.68 8.99 -0.74
C ALA A 153 -22.93 8.40 -1.41
N ALA A 154 -23.71 9.19 -2.15
CA ALA A 154 -24.87 8.70 -2.89
C ALA A 154 -24.46 7.82 -4.09
N LEU A 155 -23.36 8.19 -4.77
CA LEU A 155 -22.81 7.49 -5.93
C LEU A 155 -21.97 6.26 -5.57
N ALA A 156 -21.58 6.11 -4.30
CA ALA A 156 -20.73 5.01 -3.88
C ALA A 156 -21.38 3.65 -4.12
N LEU A 157 -20.63 2.76 -4.76
CA LEU A 157 -21.03 1.38 -5.04
C LEU A 157 -20.88 0.52 -3.79
N ASP A 158 -21.89 -0.30 -3.52
CA ASP A 158 -21.76 -1.40 -2.56
C ASP A 158 -21.03 -2.61 -3.19
N ARG A 159 -20.75 -3.63 -2.37
CA ARG A 159 -20.10 -4.86 -2.83
C ARG A 159 -20.88 -5.55 -3.95
N ALA A 160 -22.19 -5.69 -3.80
CA ALA A 160 -23.00 -6.43 -4.77
C ALA A 160 -22.99 -5.76 -6.15
N GLN A 161 -23.10 -4.42 -6.16
CA GLN A 161 -23.02 -3.59 -7.36
C GLN A 161 -21.65 -3.72 -8.03
N LEU A 162 -20.55 -3.56 -7.28
CA LEU A 162 -19.21 -3.69 -7.85
C LEU A 162 -18.97 -5.09 -8.41
N ILE A 163 -19.30 -6.15 -7.67
CA ILE A 163 -19.14 -7.53 -8.15
C ILE A 163 -19.97 -7.79 -9.41
N GLY A 164 -21.18 -7.21 -9.49
CA GLY A 164 -22.01 -7.25 -10.70
C GLY A 164 -21.34 -6.63 -11.91
N LEU A 165 -20.77 -5.42 -11.75
CA LEU A 165 -20.02 -4.73 -12.81
C LEU A 165 -18.80 -5.52 -13.25
N LEU A 166 -18.00 -6.04 -12.31
CA LEU A 166 -16.81 -6.82 -12.63
C LEU A 166 -17.17 -8.11 -13.39
N LYS A 167 -18.24 -8.81 -12.99
CA LYS A 167 -18.73 -10.00 -13.70
C LYS A 167 -19.17 -9.67 -15.13
N ALA A 168 -19.88 -8.56 -15.32
CA ALA A 168 -20.30 -8.10 -16.64
C ALA A 168 -19.10 -7.74 -17.53
N GLU A 169 -18.11 -7.03 -16.98
CA GLU A 169 -16.88 -6.65 -17.67
C GLU A 169 -16.08 -7.88 -18.12
N VAL A 170 -15.84 -8.83 -17.21
CA VAL A 170 -15.13 -10.08 -17.51
C VAL A 170 -15.84 -10.86 -18.62
N SER A 171 -17.17 -10.97 -18.52
CA SER A 171 -18.00 -11.69 -19.51
C SER A 171 -17.95 -11.03 -20.88
N THR A 172 -18.11 -9.71 -20.93
CA THR A 172 -18.12 -8.93 -22.19
C THR A 172 -16.79 -9.03 -22.93
N ARG A 173 -15.68 -9.10 -22.19
CA ARG A 173 -14.34 -9.11 -22.77
C ARG A 173 -13.80 -10.51 -23.06
N GLY A 174 -14.52 -11.56 -22.67
CA GLY A 174 -13.99 -12.93 -22.70
C GLY A 174 -12.72 -13.08 -21.84
N ALA A 175 -12.51 -12.17 -20.88
CA ALA A 175 -11.36 -12.21 -19.99
C ALA A 175 -11.49 -13.43 -19.08
N ARG A 176 -10.37 -14.09 -18.78
CA ARG A 176 -10.33 -15.16 -17.78
C ARG A 176 -9.55 -14.67 -16.58
N VAL A 177 -10.23 -14.54 -15.45
CA VAL A 177 -9.57 -14.47 -14.15
C VAL A 177 -9.04 -15.88 -13.88
N GLY A 178 -7.73 -16.07 -14.02
CA GLY A 178 -7.09 -17.38 -13.90
C GLY A 178 -5.62 -17.28 -13.50
N GLY A 179 -5.16 -18.24 -12.71
CA GLY A 179 -3.84 -18.25 -12.11
C GLY A 179 -3.79 -19.04 -10.80
N GLU A 180 -2.59 -19.35 -10.31
CA GLU A 180 -2.41 -19.93 -8.98
C GLU A 180 -2.13 -18.81 -7.97
N PHE A 181 -2.65 -18.96 -6.77
CA PHE A 181 -2.30 -18.05 -5.68
C PHE A 181 -0.88 -18.35 -5.22
N PHE A 182 -0.02 -17.33 -5.16
CA PHE A 182 1.37 -17.47 -4.69
C PHE A 182 1.47 -17.07 -3.23
N ASP A 183 1.71 -18.06 -2.36
CA ASP A 183 1.84 -17.86 -0.91
C ASP A 183 3.11 -17.09 -0.50
N CYS A 184 4.13 -17.04 -1.37
CA CYS A 184 5.40 -16.34 -1.13
C CYS A 184 5.78 -15.47 -2.34
N PRO A 185 5.34 -14.19 -2.38
CA PRO A 185 5.68 -13.29 -3.47
C PRO A 185 7.10 -12.73 -3.24
N ALA A 186 7.85 -12.56 -4.33
CA ALA A 186 9.26 -12.16 -4.41
C ALA A 186 10.25 -13.08 -3.65
N GLY A 187 10.07 -14.41 -3.70
CA GLY A 187 10.95 -15.36 -3.01
C GLY A 187 12.43 -15.36 -3.40
N GLU A 188 12.81 -14.75 -4.53
CA GLU A 188 14.21 -14.56 -4.95
C GLU A 188 14.77 -13.17 -4.57
N PHE A 189 13.97 -12.31 -3.92
CA PHE A 189 14.40 -10.97 -3.52
C PHE A 189 15.42 -11.04 -2.39
N GLN A 190 16.53 -10.30 -2.54
CA GLN A 190 17.54 -10.15 -1.50
C GLN A 190 17.49 -8.75 -0.91
N TRP A 191 17.27 -8.68 0.40
CA TRP A 191 17.31 -7.44 1.15
C TRP A 191 18.75 -6.93 1.27
N ARG A 192 19.00 -5.70 0.81
CA ARG A 192 20.27 -5.00 1.02
C ARG A 192 20.06 -3.89 2.05
N ARG A 193 20.49 -4.15 3.29
CA ARG A 193 20.47 -3.14 4.36
C ARG A 193 21.34 -1.95 3.98
N VAL A 194 20.74 -0.83 3.61
CA VAL A 194 21.46 0.43 3.45
C VAL A 194 21.60 1.04 4.84
N ALA A 195 22.84 1.22 5.31
CA ALA A 195 23.09 1.96 6.55
C ALA A 195 22.70 3.42 6.34
N THR A 196 21.57 3.85 6.91
CA THR A 196 21.20 5.26 6.94
C THR A 196 22.05 5.96 7.99
N MET A 197 22.99 6.82 7.57
CA MET A 197 23.65 7.74 8.49
C MET A 197 22.61 8.75 8.99
N PRO A 198 22.52 9.01 10.30
CA PRO A 198 21.62 10.02 10.83
C PRO A 198 21.94 11.37 10.20
N HIS A 199 20.92 12.05 9.68
CA HIS A 199 21.04 13.43 9.21
C HIS A 199 21.24 14.35 10.43
N GLY A 200 22.50 14.60 10.78
CA GLY A 200 22.84 15.42 11.94
C GLY A 200 24.10 15.01 12.69
N ALA A 201 25.13 14.52 12.00
CA ALA A 201 26.49 14.58 12.55
C ALA A 201 27.22 15.72 11.85
N ASN A 202 27.05 16.95 12.35
CA ASN A 202 28.02 18.01 12.11
C ASN A 202 29.35 17.52 12.68
N THR A 203 30.19 16.93 11.82
CA THR A 203 31.63 16.83 12.06
C THR A 203 32.17 18.25 12.14
N SER A 204 32.24 18.80 13.36
CA SER A 204 33.26 19.81 13.65
C SER A 204 34.62 19.13 13.47
N PRO A 205 35.48 19.59 12.56
CA PRO A 205 36.84 19.08 12.50
C PRO A 205 37.57 19.55 13.76
N ALA A 206 37.96 18.59 14.61
CA ALA A 206 38.89 18.84 15.68
C ALA A 206 40.22 19.30 15.08
N THR A 207 40.61 20.53 15.40
CA THR A 207 41.90 21.13 15.09
C THR A 207 43.04 20.35 15.74
N PRO A 208 44.12 20.00 15.01
CA PRO A 208 45.46 19.93 15.57
C PRO A 208 46.25 21.17 15.14
N ALA A 209 46.79 21.87 16.13
CA ALA A 209 47.65 23.04 15.96
C ALA A 209 48.99 22.68 15.28
N GLY A 210 49.43 23.50 14.31
CA GLY A 210 50.77 23.45 13.70
C GLY A 210 50.91 24.45 12.55
N PRO A 211 52.08 25.11 12.35
CA PRO A 211 52.12 26.53 12.01
C PRO A 211 51.98 26.87 10.53
N VAL A 212 51.39 28.05 10.33
CA VAL A 212 51.18 28.78 9.08
C VAL A 212 52.52 29.15 8.42
N ARG A 213 52.68 28.82 7.13
CA ARG A 213 53.55 29.56 6.21
C ARG A 213 52.69 30.22 5.13
N SER A 214 52.63 31.54 5.25
CA SER A 214 52.13 32.52 4.31
C SER A 214 52.87 32.49 2.97
N SER A 215 52.15 32.61 1.86
CA SER A 215 52.31 33.79 0.99
C SER A 215 51.14 33.96 0.00
N PRO A 216 50.83 35.21 -0.40
CA PRO A 216 49.60 35.59 -1.09
C PRO A 216 49.82 36.02 -2.56
N GLU A 217 48.82 35.87 -3.41
CA GLU A 217 48.67 36.67 -4.65
C GLU A 217 47.19 36.58 -5.07
N ARG A 218 46.39 37.64 -4.81
CA ARG A 218 46.00 38.73 -5.74
C ARG A 218 45.24 38.22 -6.98
N ASP A 219 44.20 38.85 -7.50
CA ASP A 219 43.44 40.06 -7.23
C ASP A 219 42.35 40.05 -8.32
N ILE A 220 41.07 40.10 -7.98
CA ILE A 220 40.07 40.55 -8.96
C ILE A 220 39.06 41.43 -8.24
N SER A 221 39.45 42.69 -8.10
CA SER A 221 38.60 43.78 -7.64
C SER A 221 37.41 44.00 -8.59
N ARG A 222 36.19 43.99 -8.04
CA ARG A 222 35.04 44.72 -8.59
C ARG A 222 35.18 46.20 -8.24
N PRO A 223 34.61 47.10 -9.06
CA PRO A 223 33.90 48.23 -8.49
C PRO A 223 32.46 48.37 -9.03
N SER A 224 31.57 48.78 -8.14
CA SER A 224 30.28 49.45 -8.41
C SER A 224 30.39 50.87 -7.80
N PRO A 225 29.39 51.78 -7.88
CA PRO A 225 28.52 52.24 -8.97
C PRO A 225 28.59 53.78 -9.18
N HIS A 226 27.77 54.31 -10.11
CA HIS A 226 27.22 55.68 -10.26
C HIS A 226 28.11 56.95 -10.13
N ARG A 227 28.09 57.73 -11.21
CA ARG A 227 27.62 59.13 -11.18
C ARG A 227 26.85 59.45 -12.46
#